data_AF-A0ABD1ALZ2-F1
#
_entry.id   AF-A0ABD1ALZ2-F1
#
_cell.length_a   1.000
_cell.length_b   1.000
_cell.length_c   1.000
_cell.angle_alpha   90.00
_cell.angle_beta   90.00
_cell.angle_gamma   90.00
#
_symmetry.space_group_name_H-M   'P 1'
#
loop_
_entity.id
_entity.type
_entity.pdbx_description
1 polymer ?
#
loop_
_entity_poly.entity_id
_entity_poly.type
_entity_poly.pdbx_seq_one_letter_code
_entity_poly.pdbx_strand_id
1 'polypeptide(L)'
;MPSPPEEETQPKPESGPGSSSGSGSDQTSERDTNQPPPPPPPQSQPPPLQQPQAYPPVMGFPGYHQQAPYPSYPNAPYNHQQYAYAQAPPASYYGSPYPPQQNPVYQRPASSGFFRGIFTGLIVLVVLLCISTTITWLILRPQIPDFSLTNFSVSNFNLTEPVLSAQWMANLTIENPNTKLKGYFDRIQGLVYHENAIAEDEFLAMSFFPPVFVETKKSVVIGETLTAGRKEQPQVPSWVGEEMKKEKETGTVTFNLRMAVWVTFKTDGWSARERGLKVFCGKLKVGFEGSSVNGAVLLPKPLPCLVYV
;
A
#
# COMPACT_ATOMS: atom_id res chain seq x y z
N MET A 1 -27.11 78.73 -13.39
CA MET A 1 -28.50 78.91 -13.84
C MET A 1 -28.50 78.78 -15.36
N PRO A 2 -29.42 77.99 -15.96
CA PRO A 2 -30.47 77.18 -15.33
C PRO A 2 -29.96 75.98 -14.50
N SER A 3 -30.84 75.02 -14.19
CA SER A 3 -30.71 74.01 -13.13
C SER A 3 -31.26 72.61 -13.58
N PRO A 4 -30.95 71.51 -12.86
CA PRO A 4 -31.67 70.23 -12.93
C PRO A 4 -33.04 70.32 -12.18
N PRO A 5 -33.93 69.28 -12.19
CA PRO A 5 -33.77 67.99 -11.48
C PRO A 5 -33.66 66.81 -12.50
N GLU A 6 -34.11 65.53 -12.39
CA GLU A 6 -34.99 64.73 -11.48
C GLU A 6 -34.44 63.26 -11.49
N GLU A 7 -34.44 62.40 -10.45
CA GLU A 7 -34.90 62.40 -9.04
C GLU A 7 -36.21 61.63 -8.69
N GLU A 8 -36.25 60.30 -8.94
CA GLU A 8 -37.17 59.32 -8.34
C GLU A 8 -36.43 58.00 -7.98
N THR A 9 -36.86 57.10 -7.07
CA THR A 9 -37.64 57.16 -5.81
C THR A 9 -37.48 55.78 -5.15
N GLN A 10 -37.18 55.71 -3.84
CA GLN A 10 -37.07 54.46 -3.09
C GLN A 10 -38.39 54.12 -2.34
N PRO A 11 -38.94 52.90 -2.46
CA PRO A 11 -39.97 52.42 -1.54
C PRO A 11 -39.42 52.16 -0.12
N LYS A 12 -40.04 52.81 0.87
CA LYS A 12 -39.77 52.68 2.31
C LYS A 12 -40.77 51.67 2.93
N PRO A 13 -40.42 50.91 3.99
CA PRO A 13 -41.32 49.86 4.51
C PRO A 13 -42.51 50.40 5.34
N GLU A 14 -43.59 49.62 5.36
CA GLU A 14 -44.77 49.81 6.25
C GLU A 14 -44.59 49.11 7.61
N SER A 15 -45.47 49.44 8.58
CA SER A 15 -45.19 49.25 10.00
C SER A 15 -46.42 49.00 10.91
N GLY A 16 -46.37 47.92 11.70
CA GLY A 16 -47.16 47.72 12.92
C GLY A 16 -48.68 47.54 12.74
N PRO A 17 -49.49 47.69 13.80
CA PRO A 17 -49.15 47.88 15.22
C PRO A 17 -49.73 46.78 16.15
N GLY A 18 -49.35 46.77 17.44
CA GLY A 18 -50.00 45.91 18.45
C GLY A 18 -49.32 45.92 19.82
N SER A 19 -49.94 46.55 20.81
CA SER A 19 -49.41 46.73 22.18
C SER A 19 -50.10 45.85 23.21
N SER A 20 -49.38 45.36 24.22
CA SER A 20 -49.88 45.20 25.59
C SER A 20 -48.77 44.94 26.61
N SER A 21 -49.06 45.20 27.89
CA SER A 21 -48.16 45.09 29.04
C SER A 21 -48.41 43.83 29.88
N GLY A 22 -47.38 43.32 30.55
CA GLY A 22 -47.50 42.23 31.54
C GLY A 22 -46.41 42.35 32.62
N SER A 23 -46.72 41.92 33.84
CA SER A 23 -45.83 42.00 35.01
C SER A 23 -45.85 40.70 35.83
N GLY A 24 -44.81 40.49 36.63
CA GLY A 24 -44.54 39.28 37.41
C GLY A 24 -43.82 38.19 36.60
N SER A 25 -43.22 37.17 37.22
CA SER A 25 -42.85 36.98 38.63
C SER A 25 -42.14 35.62 38.73
N ASP A 26 -41.17 35.49 39.64
CA ASP A 26 -40.52 34.27 40.15
C ASP A 26 -40.90 32.90 39.54
N GLN A 27 -39.90 32.24 38.92
CA GLN A 27 -39.53 30.90 39.39
C GLN A 27 -38.15 30.43 38.90
N THR A 28 -37.30 30.10 39.88
CA THR A 28 -36.25 29.08 39.73
C THR A 28 -36.90 27.71 39.57
N SER A 29 -36.41 26.88 38.65
CA SER A 29 -36.63 25.43 38.68
C SER A 29 -35.32 24.70 38.43
N GLU A 30 -34.78 24.09 39.49
CA GLU A 30 -33.95 22.90 39.35
C GLU A 30 -34.80 21.79 38.70
N ARG A 31 -34.20 21.00 37.80
CA ARG A 31 -34.55 19.62 37.40
C ARG A 31 -33.69 19.19 36.21
N ASP A 32 -33.34 17.92 36.02
CA ASP A 32 -33.46 16.76 36.92
C ASP A 32 -32.26 15.83 36.67
N THR A 33 -31.60 15.33 37.72
CA THR A 33 -30.41 14.46 37.56
C THR A 33 -30.85 13.00 37.59
N ASN A 34 -31.57 12.56 36.57
CA ASN A 34 -32.11 11.21 36.47
C ASN A 34 -31.99 10.63 35.05
N GLN A 35 -30.78 10.20 34.69
CA GLN A 35 -30.54 9.29 33.57
C GLN A 35 -29.78 8.05 34.10
N PRO A 36 -30.27 6.82 33.87
CA PRO A 36 -29.64 5.62 34.43
C PRO A 36 -28.25 5.38 33.79
N PRO A 37 -27.31 4.73 34.51
CA PRO A 37 -25.98 4.46 33.99
C PRO A 37 -26.03 3.53 32.76
N PRO A 38 -25.10 3.69 31.80
CA PRO A 38 -25.03 2.81 30.64
C PRO A 38 -24.73 1.36 31.04
N PRO A 39 -25.23 0.36 30.29
CA PRO A 39 -24.98 -1.05 30.59
C PRO A 39 -23.49 -1.40 30.49
N PRO A 40 -23.00 -2.37 31.28
CA PRO A 40 -21.61 -2.80 31.23
C PRO A 40 -21.26 -3.42 29.86
N PRO A 41 -19.99 -3.34 29.43
CA PRO A 41 -19.55 -3.95 28.18
C PRO A 41 -19.74 -5.48 28.20
N PRO A 42 -19.98 -6.14 27.05
CA PRO A 42 -20.17 -7.58 26.99
C PRO A 42 -18.96 -8.33 27.55
N GLN A 43 -19.20 -9.28 28.45
CA GLN A 43 -18.15 -10.21 28.88
C GLN A 43 -17.71 -11.06 27.68
N SER A 44 -16.40 -11.09 27.42
CA SER A 44 -15.81 -11.90 26.37
C SER A 44 -15.99 -13.39 26.67
N GLN A 45 -16.95 -14.03 25.99
CA GLN A 45 -17.09 -15.49 26.04
C GLN A 45 -15.80 -16.16 25.52
N PRO A 46 -15.29 -17.21 26.18
CA PRO A 46 -14.24 -18.03 25.58
C PRO A 46 -14.77 -18.70 24.30
N PRO A 47 -13.93 -18.89 23.26
CA PRO A 47 -14.37 -19.48 22.01
C PRO A 47 -14.86 -20.93 22.21
N PRO A 48 -15.86 -21.39 21.44
CA PRO A 48 -16.34 -22.76 21.52
C PRO A 48 -15.22 -23.74 21.17
N LEU A 49 -15.17 -24.87 21.90
CA LEU A 49 -14.20 -25.94 21.66
C LEU A 49 -14.28 -26.43 20.22
N GLN A 50 -13.17 -26.32 19.49
CA GLN A 50 -13.07 -26.86 18.13
C GLN A 50 -13.15 -28.39 18.19
N GLN A 51 -14.17 -28.96 17.54
CA GLN A 51 -14.19 -30.38 17.24
C GLN A 51 -13.00 -30.72 16.31
N PRO A 52 -12.29 -31.85 16.52
CA PRO A 52 -11.18 -32.22 15.65
C PRO A 52 -11.63 -32.35 14.19
N GLN A 53 -10.99 -31.60 13.29
CA GLN A 53 -11.11 -31.81 11.85
C GLN A 53 -10.67 -33.24 11.51
N ALA A 54 -11.55 -34.02 10.88
CA ALA A 54 -11.23 -35.35 10.41
C ALA A 54 -10.33 -35.25 9.16
N TYR A 55 -9.02 -35.50 9.35
CA TYR A 55 -8.07 -35.61 8.25
C TYR A 55 -8.47 -36.76 7.31
N PRO A 56 -8.30 -36.61 5.97
CA PRO A 56 -8.46 -37.73 5.05
C PRO A 56 -7.42 -38.83 5.33
N PRO A 57 -7.74 -40.11 5.10
CA PRO A 57 -6.86 -41.21 5.46
C PRO A 57 -5.55 -41.18 4.65
N VAL A 58 -4.43 -41.30 5.37
CA VAL A 58 -3.09 -41.43 4.78
C VAL A 58 -2.99 -42.77 4.05
N MET A 59 -2.67 -42.74 2.76
CA MET A 59 -2.30 -43.95 2.01
C MET A 59 -0.94 -44.46 2.52
N GLY A 60 -0.95 -45.63 3.15
CA GLY A 60 0.25 -46.23 3.72
C GLY A 60 1.26 -46.70 2.67
N PHE A 61 2.54 -46.46 2.93
CA PHE A 61 3.62 -47.15 2.22
C PHE A 61 3.72 -48.62 2.68
N PRO A 62 4.03 -49.57 1.79
CA PRO A 62 4.30 -50.95 2.18
C PRO A 62 5.53 -51.03 3.09
N GLY A 63 5.45 -51.81 4.16
CA GLY A 63 6.42 -51.82 5.24
C GLY A 63 7.75 -52.53 4.90
N TYR A 64 8.82 -52.10 5.57
CA TYR A 64 10.08 -52.84 5.62
C TYR A 64 9.89 -54.12 6.44
N HIS A 65 10.15 -55.28 5.83
CA HIS A 65 10.21 -56.54 6.57
C HIS A 65 11.50 -56.64 7.40
N GLN A 66 11.41 -57.32 8.53
CA GLN A 66 12.49 -57.44 9.51
C GLN A 66 13.64 -58.32 9.01
N GLN A 67 14.84 -58.09 9.57
CA GLN A 67 16.05 -58.86 9.29
C GLN A 67 15.94 -60.28 9.87
N ALA A 68 16.35 -61.28 9.08
CA ALA A 68 16.63 -62.62 9.57
C ALA A 68 18.15 -62.82 9.75
N PRO A 69 18.62 -63.56 10.78
CA PRO A 69 20.04 -63.73 11.04
C PRO A 69 20.71 -64.73 10.08
N TYR A 70 21.95 -64.44 9.70
CA TYR A 70 22.76 -65.27 8.81
C TYR A 70 23.32 -66.52 9.50
N PRO A 71 23.28 -67.71 8.84
CA PRO A 71 24.26 -68.77 9.06
C PRO A 71 25.52 -68.52 8.23
N SER A 72 26.69 -68.59 8.86
CA SER A 72 28.00 -68.42 8.19
C SER A 72 28.44 -69.65 7.40
N TYR A 73 29.10 -69.44 6.25
CA TYR A 73 29.91 -70.47 5.58
C TYR A 73 31.32 -69.93 5.23
N PRO A 74 32.38 -70.77 5.25
CA PRO A 74 33.76 -70.31 5.04
C PRO A 74 34.12 -70.04 3.57
N ASN A 75 35.25 -69.37 3.35
CA ASN A 75 35.77 -69.02 2.03
C ASN A 75 36.37 -70.22 1.24
N ALA A 76 36.54 -70.00 -0.06
CA ALA A 76 36.99 -70.98 -1.06
C ALA A 76 38.44 -71.46 -0.87
N PRO A 77 38.86 -72.45 -1.69
CA PRO A 77 39.78 -72.07 -2.77
C PRO A 77 39.35 -72.52 -4.17
N TYR A 78 39.90 -71.85 -5.19
CA TYR A 78 39.78 -72.22 -6.60
C TYR A 78 40.55 -73.50 -6.92
N ASN A 79 40.08 -74.28 -7.90
CA ASN A 79 40.89 -75.29 -8.59
C ASN A 79 40.52 -75.36 -10.09
N HIS A 80 41.51 -75.53 -10.96
CA HIS A 80 41.38 -75.55 -12.42
C HIS A 80 41.39 -76.99 -12.96
N GLN A 81 40.23 -77.51 -13.39
CA GLN A 81 40.12 -78.65 -14.32
C GLN A 81 39.02 -78.28 -15.32
N GLN A 82 39.35 -77.98 -16.59
CA GLN A 82 39.68 -78.90 -17.68
C GLN A 82 38.46 -79.71 -18.19
N TYR A 83 38.36 -79.79 -19.52
CA TYR A 83 37.15 -80.14 -20.25
C TYR A 83 36.81 -81.64 -20.21
N ALA A 84 35.52 -81.94 -20.13
CA ALA A 84 34.96 -83.23 -20.52
C ALA A 84 33.75 -83.01 -21.44
N TYR A 85 33.81 -83.50 -22.68
CA TYR A 85 32.66 -83.51 -23.59
C TYR A 85 31.67 -84.60 -23.16
N ALA A 86 30.62 -84.23 -22.43
CA ALA A 86 29.48 -85.10 -22.22
C ALA A 86 28.61 -85.12 -23.48
N GLN A 87 28.56 -86.25 -24.19
CA GLN A 87 27.60 -86.45 -25.28
C GLN A 87 26.17 -86.46 -24.70
N ALA A 88 25.23 -85.77 -25.36
CA ALA A 88 23.82 -85.92 -25.04
C ALA A 88 23.34 -87.34 -25.46
N PRO A 89 22.59 -88.06 -24.62
CA PRO A 89 22.02 -89.35 -25.00
C PRO A 89 20.98 -89.17 -26.13
N PRO A 90 20.79 -90.18 -27.00
CA PRO A 90 19.87 -90.07 -28.13
C PRO A 90 18.42 -89.88 -27.66
N ALA A 91 17.70 -88.98 -28.32
CA ALA A 91 16.34 -88.61 -27.95
C ALA A 91 15.37 -89.80 -28.11
N SER A 92 14.82 -90.28 -27.00
CA SER A 92 13.80 -91.33 -26.98
C SER A 92 12.46 -90.81 -27.51
N TYR A 93 12.15 -91.15 -28.76
CA TYR A 93 10.95 -90.70 -29.46
C TYR A 93 9.67 -91.39 -28.93
N TYR A 94 9.11 -90.86 -27.84
CA TYR A 94 7.74 -91.13 -27.41
C TYR A 94 6.91 -89.85 -27.53
N GLY A 95 6.10 -89.77 -28.59
CA GLY A 95 5.24 -88.63 -28.87
C GLY A 95 4.08 -88.52 -27.88
N SER A 96 4.23 -87.67 -26.87
CA SER A 96 3.11 -87.19 -26.06
C SER A 96 2.59 -85.87 -26.65
N PRO A 97 1.28 -85.71 -26.94
CA PRO A 97 0.73 -84.51 -27.54
C PRO A 97 0.57 -83.40 -26.48
N TYR A 98 1.69 -82.78 -26.10
CA TYR A 98 1.67 -81.52 -25.38
C TYR A 98 0.91 -80.47 -26.22
N PRO A 99 -0.04 -79.72 -25.64
CA PRO A 99 -0.64 -78.59 -26.34
C PRO A 99 0.47 -77.60 -26.72
N PRO A 100 0.41 -76.93 -27.88
CA PRO A 100 1.44 -75.99 -28.30
C PRO A 100 1.58 -74.91 -27.22
N GLN A 101 2.78 -74.79 -26.65
CA GLN A 101 3.12 -73.72 -25.71
C GLN A 101 2.97 -72.38 -26.41
N GLN A 102 1.81 -71.76 -26.23
CA GLN A 102 1.55 -70.40 -26.65
C GLN A 102 2.41 -69.50 -25.78
N ASN A 103 3.60 -69.16 -26.30
CA ASN A 103 4.39 -68.06 -25.77
C ASN A 103 3.43 -66.88 -25.52
N PRO A 104 3.31 -66.36 -24.29
CA PRO A 104 2.52 -65.18 -24.05
C PRO A 104 3.20 -64.04 -24.81
N VAL A 105 2.66 -63.76 -26.02
CA VAL A 105 3.05 -62.59 -26.79
C VAL A 105 2.76 -61.42 -25.86
N TYR A 106 3.80 -60.77 -25.35
CA TYR A 106 3.68 -59.60 -24.49
C TYR A 106 3.10 -58.44 -25.32
N GLN A 107 1.79 -58.48 -25.51
CA GLN A 107 0.94 -57.41 -25.97
C GLN A 107 1.28 -56.20 -25.11
N ARG A 108 2.10 -55.29 -25.65
CA ARG A 108 2.31 -53.98 -25.03
C ARG A 108 0.91 -53.38 -24.86
N PRO A 109 0.51 -52.96 -23.65
CA PRO A 109 -0.80 -52.35 -23.45
C PRO A 109 -0.91 -51.16 -24.41
N ALA A 110 -2.02 -51.11 -25.15
CA ALA A 110 -2.24 -50.11 -26.20
C ALA A 110 -1.97 -48.71 -25.64
N SER A 111 -1.14 -47.94 -26.34
CA SER A 111 -0.42 -46.83 -25.71
C SER A 111 -1.36 -45.80 -25.09
N SER A 112 -1.16 -45.48 -23.81
CA SER A 112 -1.76 -44.33 -23.12
C SER A 112 -1.24 -42.97 -23.64
N GLY A 113 -0.77 -42.93 -24.89
CA GLY A 113 -0.22 -41.77 -25.57
C GLY A 113 -1.23 -40.64 -25.75
N PHE A 114 -2.53 -40.92 -25.85
CA PHE A 114 -3.57 -39.89 -25.88
C PHE A 114 -3.63 -39.11 -24.56
N PHE A 115 -3.76 -39.81 -23.42
CA PHE A 115 -3.73 -39.18 -22.10
C PHE A 115 -2.37 -38.51 -21.82
N ARG A 116 -1.26 -39.16 -22.14
CA ARG A 116 0.08 -38.56 -22.00
C ARG A 116 0.22 -37.29 -22.85
N GLY A 117 -0.28 -37.29 -24.08
CA GLY A 117 -0.30 -36.12 -24.96
C GLY A 117 -1.15 -34.97 -24.39
N ILE A 118 -2.34 -35.27 -23.83
CA ILE A 118 -3.18 -34.29 -23.13
C ILE A 118 -2.44 -33.71 -21.92
N PHE A 119 -1.86 -34.55 -21.05
CA PHE A 119 -1.10 -34.08 -19.88
C PHE A 119 0.12 -33.23 -20.29
N THR A 120 0.88 -33.65 -21.30
CA THR A 120 2.00 -32.85 -21.83
C THR A 120 1.51 -31.52 -22.43
N GLY A 121 0.41 -31.52 -23.19
CA GLY A 121 -0.19 -30.31 -23.76
C GLY A 121 -0.69 -29.35 -22.69
N LEU A 122 -1.32 -29.85 -21.63
CA LEU A 122 -1.74 -29.06 -20.47
C LEU A 122 -0.54 -28.47 -19.71
N ILE A 123 0.52 -29.24 -19.49
CA ILE A 123 1.77 -28.74 -18.87
C ILE A 123 2.40 -27.64 -19.73
N VAL A 124 2.49 -27.83 -21.05
CA VAL A 124 3.02 -26.81 -21.97
C VAL A 124 2.14 -25.56 -21.97
N LEU A 125 0.81 -25.71 -21.98
CA LEU A 125 -0.13 -24.58 -21.89
C LEU A 125 0.05 -23.79 -20.58
N VAL A 126 0.14 -24.49 -19.44
CA VAL A 126 0.39 -23.86 -18.13
C VAL A 126 1.75 -23.14 -18.12
N VAL A 127 2.81 -23.76 -18.65
CA VAL A 127 4.14 -23.11 -18.76
C VAL A 127 4.09 -21.86 -19.63
N LEU A 128 3.40 -21.89 -20.78
CA LEU A 128 3.23 -20.72 -21.64
C LEU A 128 2.42 -19.60 -20.96
N LEU A 129 1.41 -19.94 -20.15
CA LEU A 129 0.64 -18.98 -19.35
C LEU A 129 1.48 -18.40 -18.19
N CYS A 130 2.33 -19.19 -17.54
CA CYS A 130 3.28 -18.70 -16.54
C CYS A 130 4.33 -17.77 -17.17
N ILE A 131 4.82 -18.08 -18.37
CA ILE A 131 5.77 -17.22 -19.10
C ILE A 131 5.10 -15.91 -19.55
N SER A 132 3.89 -15.96 -20.13
CA SER A 132 3.21 -14.74 -20.58
C SER A 132 2.80 -13.82 -19.43
N THR A 133 2.34 -14.38 -18.30
CA THR A 133 2.00 -13.60 -17.11
C THR A 133 3.23 -13.00 -16.43
N THR A 134 4.35 -13.74 -16.31
CA THR A 134 5.58 -13.19 -15.74
C THR A 134 6.23 -12.11 -16.62
N ILE A 135 6.25 -12.28 -17.95
CA ILE A 135 6.69 -11.24 -18.89
C ILE A 135 5.79 -9.99 -18.79
N THR A 136 4.48 -10.18 -18.77
CA THR A 136 3.52 -9.06 -18.66
C THR A 136 3.70 -8.32 -17.33
N TRP A 137 3.87 -9.02 -16.23
CA TRP A 137 4.14 -8.44 -14.91
C TRP A 137 5.48 -7.69 -14.84
N LEU A 138 6.53 -8.22 -15.50
CA LEU A 138 7.85 -7.58 -15.55
C LEU A 138 7.80 -6.26 -16.34
N ILE A 139 7.03 -6.20 -17.44
CA ILE A 139 6.87 -5.01 -18.28
C ILE A 139 5.92 -3.98 -17.66
N LEU A 140 4.83 -4.43 -17.00
CA LEU A 140 3.86 -3.58 -16.31
C LEU A 140 4.21 -3.32 -14.84
N ARG A 141 5.44 -3.60 -14.40
CA ARG A 141 5.92 -3.28 -13.05
C ARG A 141 5.96 -1.74 -12.89
N PRO A 142 5.19 -1.14 -11.97
CA PRO A 142 5.26 0.30 -11.75
C PRO A 142 6.61 0.70 -11.17
N GLN A 143 7.24 1.69 -11.81
CA GLN A 143 8.31 2.49 -11.24
C GLN A 143 7.69 3.56 -10.34
N ILE A 144 8.39 3.89 -9.25
CA ILE A 144 7.99 4.95 -8.33
C ILE A 144 8.10 6.30 -9.07
N PRO A 145 7.13 7.23 -8.95
CA PRO A 145 7.25 8.56 -9.54
C PRO A 145 8.26 9.41 -8.76
N ASP A 146 8.99 10.25 -9.47
CA ASP A 146 9.93 11.19 -8.86
C ASP A 146 9.20 12.47 -8.43
N PHE A 147 9.54 12.98 -7.26
CA PHE A 147 8.94 14.17 -6.67
C PHE A 147 10.03 15.21 -6.40
N SER A 148 9.79 16.46 -6.81
CA SER A 148 10.68 17.58 -6.48
C SER A 148 9.90 18.83 -6.09
N LEU A 149 10.41 19.57 -5.12
CA LEU A 149 9.82 20.81 -4.64
C LEU A 149 10.44 21.98 -5.40
N THR A 150 9.63 22.69 -6.17
CA THR A 150 10.06 23.75 -7.09
C THR A 150 9.95 25.15 -6.48
N ASN A 151 9.02 25.35 -5.54
CA ASN A 151 8.94 26.56 -4.71
C ASN A 151 8.42 26.20 -3.31
N PHE A 152 8.91 26.91 -2.28
CA PHE A 152 8.41 26.86 -0.92
C PHE A 152 8.55 28.24 -0.28
N SER A 153 7.44 28.81 0.18
CA SER A 153 7.41 30.15 0.80
C SER A 153 6.38 30.24 1.89
N VAL A 154 6.65 31.06 2.90
CA VAL A 154 5.81 31.22 4.10
C VAL A 154 5.30 32.65 4.17
N SER A 155 4.01 32.85 4.37
CA SER A 155 3.39 34.15 4.61
C SER A 155 2.58 34.16 5.91
N ASN A 156 2.30 35.35 6.43
CA ASN A 156 1.60 35.57 7.72
C ASN A 156 2.22 34.81 8.92
N PHE A 157 3.52 34.52 8.90
CA PHE A 157 4.23 33.75 9.93
C PHE A 157 4.29 34.51 11.27
N ASN A 158 3.29 34.25 12.12
CA ASN A 158 3.06 34.88 13.40
C ASN A 158 3.01 33.84 14.53
N LEU A 159 3.83 34.06 15.55
CA LEU A 159 4.11 33.12 16.65
C LEU A 159 3.47 33.61 17.97
N THR A 160 2.24 34.13 17.90
CA THR A 160 1.49 34.57 19.09
C THR A 160 0.85 33.35 19.77
N GLU A 161 1.40 32.92 20.89
CA GLU A 161 0.77 31.89 21.74
C GLU A 161 -0.67 32.30 22.14
N PRO A 162 -1.62 31.34 22.19
CA PRO A 162 -1.49 29.91 21.95
C PRO A 162 -1.73 29.49 20.49
N VAL A 163 -1.79 30.41 19.51
CA VAL A 163 -2.22 30.12 18.13
C VAL A 163 -1.15 30.52 17.11
N LEU A 164 -0.39 29.53 16.64
CA LEU A 164 0.41 29.68 15.42
C LEU A 164 -0.49 30.05 14.25
N SER A 165 -0.20 31.17 13.60
CA SER A 165 -0.76 31.51 12.29
C SER A 165 0.36 31.61 11.26
N ALA A 166 0.17 30.96 10.12
CA ALA A 166 1.13 30.88 9.02
C ALA A 166 0.48 30.25 7.80
N GLN A 167 1.02 30.53 6.60
CA GLN A 167 0.63 29.91 5.34
C GLN A 167 1.88 29.48 4.58
N TRP A 168 2.06 28.17 4.34
CA TRP A 168 3.14 27.63 3.51
C TRP A 168 2.57 27.32 2.12
N MET A 169 2.98 28.09 1.12
CA MET A 169 2.72 27.77 -0.29
C MET A 169 3.83 26.84 -0.80
N ALA A 170 3.43 25.69 -1.33
CA ALA A 170 4.34 24.65 -1.82
C ALA A 170 4.01 24.26 -3.27
N ASN A 171 4.96 24.40 -4.18
CA ASN A 171 4.82 23.96 -5.58
C ASN A 171 5.60 22.66 -5.80
N LEU A 172 4.86 21.57 -5.97
CA LEU A 172 5.37 20.21 -6.15
C LEU A 172 5.38 19.85 -7.65
N THR A 173 6.50 19.34 -8.14
CA THR A 173 6.64 18.77 -9.49
C THR A 173 6.70 17.25 -9.37
N ILE A 174 5.78 16.58 -10.04
CA ILE A 174 5.65 15.12 -10.07
C ILE A 174 6.03 14.64 -11.47
N GLU A 175 7.08 13.81 -11.56
CA GLU A 175 7.54 13.20 -12.81
C GLU A 175 7.22 11.70 -12.83
N ASN A 176 6.69 11.22 -13.95
CA ASN A 176 6.34 9.82 -14.14
C ASN A 176 7.34 9.12 -15.09
N PRO A 177 8.36 8.41 -14.59
CA PRO A 177 9.36 7.74 -15.43
C PRO A 177 8.77 6.55 -16.21
N ASN A 178 7.58 6.05 -15.82
CA ASN A 178 6.95 4.90 -16.45
C ASN A 178 6.67 5.13 -17.94
N THR A 179 6.98 4.12 -18.75
CA THR A 179 6.89 4.21 -20.23
C THR A 179 5.60 3.64 -20.82
N LYS A 180 4.82 2.90 -20.00
CA LYS A 180 3.55 2.25 -20.37
C LYS A 180 2.40 2.51 -19.40
N LEU A 181 2.69 3.11 -18.25
CA LEU A 181 1.72 3.36 -17.17
C LEU A 181 1.52 4.85 -16.95
N LYS A 182 0.26 5.29 -16.98
CA LYS A 182 -0.17 6.65 -16.66
C LYS A 182 -0.46 6.69 -15.15
N GLY A 183 0.04 7.69 -14.43
CA GLY A 183 -0.15 7.86 -12.99
C GLY A 183 -1.38 8.70 -12.67
N TYR A 184 -2.28 8.18 -11.85
CA TYR A 184 -3.41 8.92 -11.28
C TYR A 184 -3.13 9.13 -9.80
N PHE A 185 -2.98 10.38 -9.37
CA PHE A 185 -2.70 10.75 -7.99
C PHE A 185 -4.00 11.21 -7.35
N ASP A 186 -4.76 10.24 -6.84
CA ASP A 186 -6.16 10.40 -6.46
C ASP A 186 -6.30 11.14 -5.11
N ARG A 187 -5.29 11.06 -4.22
CA ARG A 187 -5.16 11.85 -2.98
C ARG A 187 -3.69 12.18 -2.70
N ILE A 188 -3.39 13.45 -2.39
CA ILE A 188 -2.08 13.91 -1.94
C ILE A 188 -2.30 14.75 -0.68
N GLN A 189 -1.98 14.20 0.49
CA GLN A 189 -2.06 14.89 1.77
C GLN A 189 -0.68 15.46 2.12
N GLY A 190 -0.57 16.77 2.28
CA GLY A 190 0.66 17.44 2.73
C GLY A 190 0.59 17.84 4.19
N LEU A 191 1.71 17.68 4.90
CA LEU A 191 1.90 18.07 6.30
C LEU A 191 3.26 18.78 6.45
N VAL A 192 3.26 19.98 7.03
CA VAL A 192 4.49 20.74 7.33
C VAL A 192 4.86 20.58 8.79
N TYR A 193 6.14 20.34 9.06
CA TYR A 193 6.74 20.21 10.37
C TYR A 193 7.91 21.20 10.51
N HIS A 194 8.30 21.53 11.73
CA HIS A 194 9.63 22.12 12.02
C HIS A 194 10.76 21.10 11.76
N GLU A 195 12.02 21.53 11.73
CA GLU A 195 13.16 20.61 11.53
C GLU A 195 13.31 19.59 12.67
N ASN A 196 13.02 19.98 13.91
CA ASN A 196 13.25 19.16 15.10
C ASN A 196 12.01 18.38 15.60
N ALA A 197 10.84 18.53 14.97
CA ALA A 197 9.59 17.85 15.37
C ALA A 197 9.76 16.31 15.42
N ILE A 198 9.39 15.71 16.55
CA ILE A 198 9.72 14.33 16.92
C ILE A 198 8.56 13.39 16.62
N ALA A 199 7.32 13.80 16.92
CA ALA A 199 6.13 12.97 16.76
C ALA A 199 5.34 13.31 15.48
N GLU A 200 4.60 12.33 14.94
CA GLU A 200 3.87 12.48 13.67
C GLU A 200 2.67 13.45 13.79
N ASP A 201 2.19 13.72 15.01
CA ASP A 201 1.13 14.68 15.34
C ASP A 201 1.63 16.11 15.62
N GLU A 202 2.95 16.35 15.67
CA GLU A 202 3.55 17.69 15.83
C GLU A 202 3.61 18.49 14.50
N PHE A 203 2.61 18.33 13.64
CA PHE A 203 2.53 19.06 12.36
C PHE A 203 1.97 20.47 12.56
N LEU A 204 2.65 21.46 11.96
CA LEU A 204 2.29 22.88 12.03
C LEU A 204 1.08 23.21 11.15
N ALA A 205 0.95 22.53 10.01
CA ALA A 205 -0.18 22.69 9.09
C ALA A 205 -0.38 21.45 8.20
N MET A 206 -1.61 21.28 7.73
CA MET A 206 -2.04 20.21 6.85
C MET A 206 -2.96 20.77 5.75
N SER A 207 -2.83 20.26 4.52
CA SER A 207 -3.81 20.44 3.44
C SER A 207 -3.75 19.27 2.46
N PHE A 208 -4.65 19.25 1.48
CA PHE A 208 -4.66 18.28 0.39
C PHE A 208 -4.38 19.00 -0.94
N PHE A 209 -3.35 18.56 -1.66
CA PHE A 209 -3.06 19.07 -3.01
C PHE A 209 -4.15 18.58 -3.99
N PRO A 210 -4.42 19.34 -5.07
CA PRO A 210 -5.40 18.92 -6.08
C PRO A 210 -5.03 17.57 -6.71
N PRO A 211 -6.00 16.64 -6.91
CA PRO A 211 -5.77 15.39 -7.62
C PRO A 211 -5.26 15.64 -9.04
N VAL A 212 -4.28 14.85 -9.47
CA VAL A 212 -3.57 15.09 -10.74
C VAL A 212 -3.33 13.80 -11.53
N PHE A 213 -3.35 13.93 -12.85
CA PHE A 213 -3.05 12.88 -13.81
C PHE A 213 -1.72 13.19 -14.52
N VAL A 214 -0.82 12.22 -14.56
CA VAL A 214 0.50 12.35 -15.19
C VAL A 214 0.69 11.22 -16.20
N GLU A 215 0.83 11.58 -17.48
CA GLU A 215 1.08 10.62 -18.56
C GLU A 215 2.45 9.94 -18.44
N THR A 216 2.70 8.93 -19.27
CA THR A 216 4.00 8.26 -19.39
C THR A 216 5.10 9.22 -19.82
N LYS A 217 6.24 9.23 -19.13
CA LYS A 217 7.38 10.13 -19.39
C LYS A 217 7.01 11.63 -19.46
N LYS A 218 6.07 12.07 -18.63
CA LYS A 218 5.76 13.50 -18.45
C LYS A 218 5.90 13.91 -16.99
N SER A 219 6.08 15.22 -16.79
CA SER A 219 6.05 15.89 -15.50
C SER A 219 4.85 16.85 -15.43
N VAL A 220 4.23 16.98 -14.26
CA VAL A 220 3.21 18.01 -13.99
C VAL A 220 3.58 18.76 -12.70
N VAL A 221 3.33 20.07 -12.69
CA VAL A 221 3.48 20.91 -11.49
C VAL A 221 2.11 21.17 -10.88
N ILE A 222 1.99 20.97 -9.58
CA ILE A 222 0.82 21.32 -8.77
C ILE A 222 1.25 22.23 -7.61
N GLY A 223 0.37 23.12 -7.17
CA GLY A 223 0.60 24.02 -6.04
C GLY A 223 -0.52 23.90 -5.01
N GLU A 224 -0.20 24.06 -3.74
CA GLU A 224 -1.16 24.05 -2.62
C GLU A 224 -0.67 24.97 -1.47
N THR A 225 -1.59 25.49 -0.66
CA THR A 225 -1.28 26.39 0.46
C THR A 225 -1.75 25.79 1.78
N LEU A 226 -0.79 25.24 2.54
CA LEU A 226 -1.04 24.71 3.87
C LEU A 226 -1.17 25.88 4.86
N THR A 227 -2.24 25.92 5.67
CA THR A 227 -2.52 27.01 6.63
C THR A 227 -2.44 26.49 8.07
N ALA A 228 -1.72 27.15 8.97
CA ALA A 228 -1.77 26.90 10.41
C ALA A 228 -2.91 27.69 11.09
N GLY A 229 -3.32 27.23 12.28
CA GLY A 229 -4.32 27.91 13.11
C GLY A 229 -5.77 27.59 12.75
N ARG A 230 -6.02 26.49 12.02
CA ARG A 230 -7.38 25.96 11.82
C ARG A 230 -7.82 25.13 13.04
N LYS A 231 -9.13 25.07 13.30
CA LYS A 231 -9.69 24.37 14.48
C LYS A 231 -9.45 22.86 14.48
N GLU A 232 -9.16 22.26 13.32
CA GLU A 232 -8.90 20.83 13.19
C GLU A 232 -7.42 20.44 13.38
N GLN A 233 -6.53 21.40 13.74
CA GLN A 233 -5.10 21.16 13.83
C GLN A 233 -4.62 20.95 15.29
N PRO A 234 -3.60 20.11 15.52
CA PRO A 234 -2.95 19.99 16.81
C PRO A 234 -2.43 21.35 17.30
N GLN A 235 -2.46 21.56 18.62
CA GLN A 235 -1.73 22.67 19.21
C GLN A 235 -0.23 22.38 19.10
N VAL A 236 0.50 23.28 18.45
CA VAL A 236 1.95 23.17 18.31
C VAL A 236 2.59 23.19 19.71
N PRO A 237 3.45 22.23 20.07
CA PRO A 237 4.07 22.20 21.39
C PRO A 237 4.85 23.48 21.68
N SER A 238 4.78 23.98 22.92
CA SER A 238 5.45 25.22 23.33
C SER A 238 6.93 25.26 22.97
N TRP A 239 7.63 24.12 23.12
CA TRP A 239 9.06 24.00 22.78
C TRP A 239 9.35 24.25 21.28
N VAL A 240 8.46 23.82 20.37
CA VAL A 240 8.57 24.11 18.93
C VAL A 240 8.28 25.58 18.66
N GLY A 241 7.32 26.18 19.36
CA GLY A 241 7.01 27.61 19.27
C GLY A 241 8.17 28.50 19.72
N GLU A 242 8.78 28.18 20.87
CA GLU A 242 9.96 28.85 21.41
C GLU A 242 11.17 28.73 20.47
N GLU A 243 11.42 27.54 19.91
CA GLU A 243 12.53 27.32 18.98
C GLU A 243 12.33 28.06 17.65
N MET A 244 11.14 27.97 17.04
CA MET A 244 10.83 28.74 15.82
C MET A 244 10.92 30.25 16.03
N LYS A 245 10.60 30.75 17.24
CA LYS A 245 10.75 32.17 17.59
C LYS A 245 12.22 32.59 17.63
N LYS A 246 13.07 31.80 18.29
CA LYS A 246 14.52 31.99 18.33
C LYS A 246 15.16 31.87 16.94
N GLU A 247 14.72 30.92 16.11
CA GLU A 247 15.16 30.79 14.71
C GLU A 247 14.72 31.99 13.86
N LYS A 248 13.50 32.52 14.07
CA LYS A 248 13.04 33.76 13.42
C LYS A 248 13.88 34.96 13.83
N GLU A 249 14.30 35.06 15.10
CA GLU A 249 15.23 36.09 15.57
C GLU A 249 16.63 35.99 14.92
N THR A 250 17.07 34.78 14.51
CA THR A 250 18.27 34.59 13.67
C THR A 250 18.03 34.78 12.16
N GLY A 251 16.79 35.07 11.74
CA GLY A 251 16.42 35.35 10.36
C GLY A 251 16.27 34.12 9.44
N THR A 252 16.28 32.89 9.97
CA THR A 252 16.04 31.67 9.17
C THR A 252 15.43 30.56 10.02
N VAL A 253 14.29 30.02 9.58
CA VAL A 253 13.59 28.87 10.19
C VAL A 253 13.66 27.69 9.22
N THR A 254 13.98 26.48 9.69
CA THR A 254 13.98 25.29 8.83
C THR A 254 12.67 24.49 8.99
N PHE A 255 12.08 24.06 7.87
CA PHE A 255 10.91 23.20 7.84
C PHE A 255 11.16 21.87 7.12
N ASN A 256 10.31 20.88 7.39
CA ASN A 256 10.21 19.63 6.66
C ASN A 256 8.79 19.47 6.11
N LEU A 257 8.63 19.22 4.80
CA LEU A 257 7.35 18.88 4.17
C LEU A 257 7.27 17.35 4.01
N ARG A 258 6.35 16.72 4.73
CA ARG A 258 5.98 15.30 4.56
C ARG A 258 4.70 15.24 3.74
N MET A 259 4.56 14.23 2.88
CA MET A 259 3.33 13.99 2.11
C MET A 259 2.97 12.51 2.09
N ALA A 260 1.69 12.20 2.26
CA ALA A 260 1.11 10.88 2.02
C ALA A 260 0.35 10.92 0.69
N VAL A 261 0.75 10.06 -0.25
CA VAL A 261 0.29 10.08 -1.64
C VAL A 261 -0.34 8.75 -2.00
N TRP A 262 -1.58 8.76 -2.50
CA TRP A 262 -2.24 7.59 -3.05
C TRP A 262 -2.23 7.68 -4.57
N VAL A 263 -1.55 6.71 -5.21
CA VAL A 263 -1.37 6.64 -6.66
C VAL A 263 -1.93 5.33 -7.24
N THR A 264 -2.66 5.46 -8.34
CA THR A 264 -3.19 4.35 -9.13
C THR A 264 -2.57 4.39 -10.54
N PHE A 265 -1.76 3.39 -10.87
CA PHE A 265 -1.16 3.27 -12.20
C PHE A 265 -2.11 2.55 -13.16
N LYS A 266 -2.37 3.14 -14.34
CA LYS A 266 -3.29 2.58 -15.33
C LYS A 266 -2.67 2.58 -16.72
N THR A 267 -3.03 1.59 -17.53
CA THR A 267 -2.75 1.50 -18.95
C THR A 267 -4.01 1.06 -19.68
N ASP A 268 -3.95 0.99 -21.00
CA ASP A 268 -5.16 0.83 -21.82
C ASP A 268 -5.67 -0.61 -21.70
N GLY A 269 -6.72 -0.79 -20.89
CA GLY A 269 -7.30 -2.10 -20.54
C GLY A 269 -6.84 -2.71 -19.20
N TRP A 270 -5.92 -2.09 -18.44
CA TRP A 270 -5.45 -2.63 -17.15
C TRP A 270 -5.14 -1.54 -16.12
N SER A 271 -5.54 -1.79 -14.86
CA SER A 271 -5.20 -0.95 -13.70
C SER A 271 -4.42 -1.75 -12.68
N ALA A 272 -3.34 -1.18 -12.17
CA ALA A 272 -2.76 -1.60 -10.91
C ALA A 272 -3.74 -1.32 -9.76
N ARG A 273 -3.57 -2.04 -8.64
CA ARG A 273 -4.15 -1.66 -7.35
C ARG A 273 -3.45 -0.38 -6.84
N GLU A 274 -4.22 0.53 -6.23
CA GLU A 274 -3.74 1.73 -5.53
C GLU A 274 -2.50 1.43 -4.64
N ARG A 275 -1.58 2.40 -4.56
CA ARG A 275 -0.40 2.37 -3.68
C ARG A 275 -0.34 3.65 -2.87
N GLY A 276 -0.07 3.50 -1.58
CA GLY A 276 0.46 4.60 -0.76
C GLY A 276 1.95 4.78 -1.07
N LEU A 277 2.39 6.03 -1.13
CA LEU A 277 3.77 6.47 -1.10
C LEU A 277 3.91 7.50 0.03
N LYS A 278 5.05 7.52 0.72
CA LYS A 278 5.43 8.61 1.63
C LYS A 278 6.52 9.43 0.96
N VAL A 279 6.31 10.73 0.80
CA VAL A 279 7.29 11.65 0.18
C VAL A 279 7.80 12.63 1.24
N PHE A 280 9.11 12.88 1.27
CA PHE A 280 9.78 13.73 2.25
C PHE A 280 10.68 14.76 1.57
N CYS A 281 10.30 16.03 1.66
CA CYS A 281 11.10 17.18 1.22
C CYS A 281 11.62 17.90 2.47
N GLY A 282 12.81 17.55 2.93
CA GLY A 282 13.38 18.08 4.17
C GLY A 282 14.32 19.28 3.99
N LYS A 283 14.73 19.90 5.11
CA LYS A 283 15.73 20.98 5.19
C LYS A 283 15.35 22.25 4.41
N LEU A 284 14.06 22.60 4.44
CA LEU A 284 13.48 23.76 3.75
C LEU A 284 13.78 25.04 4.55
N LYS A 285 14.94 25.63 4.32
CA LYS A 285 15.41 26.85 5.01
C LYS A 285 14.72 28.10 4.48
N VAL A 286 13.78 28.63 5.24
CA VAL A 286 13.03 29.85 4.92
C VAL A 286 13.72 31.05 5.57
N GLY A 287 14.25 31.95 4.74
CA GLY A 287 14.80 33.22 5.21
C GLY A 287 13.70 34.24 5.50
N PHE A 288 13.82 34.98 6.61
CA PHE A 288 12.94 36.08 6.98
C PHE A 288 13.74 37.39 7.06
N GLU A 289 13.27 38.43 6.37
CA GLU A 289 13.93 39.73 6.35
C GLU A 289 13.50 40.57 7.57
N GLY A 290 14.36 40.62 8.59
CA GLY A 290 14.11 41.38 9.82
C GLY A 290 12.81 40.96 10.52
N SER A 291 11.93 41.92 10.80
CA SER A 291 10.64 41.66 11.45
C SER A 291 9.54 41.13 10.49
N SER A 292 9.88 40.75 9.26
CA SER A 292 8.91 40.27 8.27
C SER A 292 8.09 39.06 8.77
N VAL A 293 6.79 39.05 8.42
CA VAL A 293 5.91 37.87 8.55
C VAL A 293 5.94 36.99 7.30
N ASN A 294 6.66 37.41 6.26
CA ASN A 294 6.81 36.69 5.00
C ASN A 294 8.28 36.29 4.81
N GLY A 295 8.51 35.06 4.35
CA GLY A 295 9.82 34.50 4.06
C GLY A 295 9.75 33.50 2.90
N ALA A 296 10.89 33.22 2.28
CA ALA A 296 10.97 32.30 1.14
C ALA A 296 12.20 31.40 1.22
N VAL A 297 12.11 30.21 0.62
CA VAL A 297 13.28 29.39 0.32
C VAL A 297 13.82 29.81 -1.05
N LEU A 298 15.05 30.30 -1.08
CA LEU A 298 15.77 30.48 -2.34
C LEU A 298 16.22 29.10 -2.85
N LEU A 299 15.35 28.43 -3.61
CA LEU A 299 15.65 27.17 -4.32
C LEU A 299 16.29 27.50 -5.69
N PRO A 300 17.62 27.37 -5.86
CA PRO A 300 18.28 27.65 -7.15
C PRO A 300 17.99 26.57 -8.21
N LYS A 301 17.46 25.42 -7.79
CA LYS A 301 16.99 24.29 -8.60
C LYS A 301 15.84 23.60 -7.82
N PRO A 302 14.93 22.86 -8.48
CA PRO A 302 13.97 22.00 -7.79
C PRO A 302 14.69 21.03 -6.84
N LEU A 303 14.22 20.96 -5.60
CA LEU A 303 14.79 20.10 -4.56
C LEU A 303 14.19 18.69 -4.69
N PRO A 304 14.99 17.65 -4.98
CA PRO A 304 14.47 16.28 -5.03
C PRO A 304 14.03 15.82 -3.63
N CYS A 305 12.84 15.20 -3.57
CA CYS A 305 12.26 14.67 -2.34
C CYS A 305 12.46 13.15 -2.26
N LEU A 306 12.67 12.63 -1.06
CA LEU A 306 12.84 11.19 -0.83
C LEU A 306 11.48 10.49 -0.87
N VAL A 307 11.38 9.35 -1.54
CA VAL A 307 10.12 8.59 -1.68
C VAL A 307 10.27 7.20 -1.08
N TYR A 308 9.30 6.82 -0.24
CA TYR A 308 9.21 5.53 0.45
C TYR A 308 7.87 4.85 0.13
N VAL A 309 7.81 3.53 0.30
CA VAL A 309 6.67 2.66 -0.01
C VAL A 309 6.34 1.79 1.20
#